data_AF-A0ABD5YQ56-F1
#
_entry.id   AF-A0ABD5YQ56-F1
#
_cell.length_a   1.000
_cell.length_b   1.000
_cell.length_c   1.000
_cell.angle_alpha   90.00
_cell.angle_beta   90.00
_cell.angle_gamma   90.00
#
_symmetry.space_group_name_H-M   'P 1'
#
loop_
_entity.id
_entity.type
_entity.pdbx_description
1 polymer ?
#
loop_
_entity_poly.entity_id
_entity_poly.type
_entity_poly.pdbx_seq_one_letter_code
_entity_poly.pdbx_strand_id
1 'polypeptide(L)'
;MPITTVLFDLDETICEHPRSGEDRLNAAFERADIEPFFDTADIRRWLPKINEDNDLEFRRALFRAIAREKQRDLHIASDLVDAYREPDPTRVQFLLEPSKCSKRSRQTTDSVW
;
A
#
# COMPACT_ATOMS: atom_id res chain seq x y z
N MET A 1 -3.98 2.11 35.69
CA MET A 1 -3.21 3.11 34.91
C MET A 1 -4.05 3.50 33.70
N PRO A 2 -4.20 4.79 33.37
CA PRO A 2 -4.91 5.21 32.17
C PRO A 2 -4.05 4.94 30.91
N ILE A 3 -4.71 4.62 29.80
CA ILE A 3 -4.05 4.58 28.48
C ILE A 3 -3.79 6.02 28.05
N THR A 4 -2.54 6.37 27.78
CA THR A 4 -2.13 7.72 27.35
C THR A 4 -1.86 7.81 25.85
N THR A 5 -1.63 6.68 25.19
CA THR A 5 -1.24 6.61 23.78
C THR A 5 -1.93 5.45 23.08
N VAL A 6 -2.43 5.70 21.88
CA VAL A 6 -2.96 4.67 20.98
C VAL A 6 -2.29 4.86 19.61
N LEU A 7 -1.80 3.77 19.04
CA LEU A 7 -1.25 3.71 17.69
C LEU A 7 -2.34 3.13 16.79
N PHE A 8 -2.70 3.89 15.75
CA PHE A 8 -3.62 3.42 14.72
C PHE A 8 -2.83 3.11 13.47
N ASP A 9 -3.13 1.96 12.88
CA ASP A 9 -2.81 1.72 11.48
C ASP A 9 -3.64 2.66 10.58
N LEU A 10 -3.21 2.85 9.34
CA LEU A 10 -3.89 3.72 8.37
C LEU A 10 -4.84 2.93 7.48
N ASP A 11 -4.32 1.97 6.74
CA ASP A 11 -5.06 1.26 5.71
C ASP A 11 -6.12 0.35 6.32
N GLU A 12 -7.34 0.42 5.77
CA GLU A 12 -8.51 -0.35 6.23
C GLU A 12 -8.92 -0.07 7.70
N THR A 13 -8.21 0.83 8.40
CA THR A 13 -8.45 1.24 9.78
C THR A 13 -8.97 2.67 9.84
N ILE A 14 -8.23 3.62 9.25
CA ILE A 14 -8.58 5.04 9.18
C ILE A 14 -9.05 5.42 7.78
N CYS A 15 -8.40 4.88 6.75
CA CYS A 15 -8.69 5.21 5.37
C CYS A 15 -8.53 4.01 4.44
N GLU A 16 -9.17 4.12 3.28
CA GLU A 16 -9.02 3.18 2.17
C GLU A 16 -8.55 3.89 0.91
N HIS A 17 -7.78 3.18 0.08
CA HIS A 17 -7.48 3.63 -1.26
C HIS A 17 -8.67 3.36 -2.18
N PRO A 18 -9.12 4.33 -3.02
CA PRO A 18 -10.25 4.15 -3.92
C PRO A 18 -10.07 3.03 -4.96
N ARG A 19 -8.83 2.60 -5.20
CA ARG A 19 -8.51 1.42 -6.00
C ARG A 19 -7.77 0.43 -5.13
N SER A 20 -8.25 -0.81 -5.14
CA SER A 20 -7.61 -1.91 -4.42
C SER A 20 -6.21 -2.18 -4.97
N GLY A 21 -5.37 -2.85 -4.18
CA GLY A 21 -4.07 -3.33 -4.66
C GLY A 21 -4.20 -4.29 -5.84
N GLU A 22 -5.29 -5.06 -5.89
CA GLU A 22 -5.61 -5.99 -6.97
C GLU A 22 -5.92 -5.25 -8.28
N ASP A 23 -6.77 -4.22 -8.24
CA ASP A 23 -7.07 -3.40 -9.44
C ASP A 23 -5.81 -2.73 -9.99
N ARG A 24 -4.91 -2.28 -9.11
CA ARG A 24 -3.64 -1.66 -9.52
C ARG A 24 -2.72 -2.66 -10.20
N LEU A 25 -2.64 -3.87 -9.66
CA LEU A 25 -1.83 -4.95 -10.22
C LEU A 25 -2.38 -5.39 -11.58
N ASN A 26 -3.69 -5.63 -11.68
CA ASN A 26 -4.35 -5.97 -12.94
C ASN A 26 -4.14 -4.88 -14.00
N ALA A 27 -4.31 -3.62 -13.62
CA ALA A 27 -4.06 -2.52 -14.54
C ALA A 27 -2.57 -2.42 -14.95
N ALA A 28 -1.62 -2.90 -14.14
CA ALA A 28 -0.21 -2.95 -14.52
C ALA A 28 0.06 -4.06 -15.54
N PHE A 29 -0.55 -5.23 -15.36
CA PHE A 29 -0.52 -6.31 -16.34
C PHE A 29 -1.09 -5.87 -17.69
N GLU A 30 -2.27 -5.23 -17.69
CA GLU A 30 -2.89 -4.68 -18.90
C GLU A 30 -2.00 -3.64 -19.60
N ARG A 31 -1.39 -2.72 -18.84
CA ARG A 31 -0.49 -1.68 -19.41
C ARG A 31 0.77 -2.28 -20.04
N ALA A 32 1.25 -3.39 -19.50
CA ALA A 32 2.45 -4.07 -20.00
C ALA A 32 2.15 -5.09 -21.10
N ASP A 33 0.87 -5.32 -21.44
CA ASP A 33 0.43 -6.39 -22.36
C ASP A 33 0.91 -7.79 -21.92
N ILE A 34 0.83 -8.04 -20.60
CA ILE A 34 1.27 -9.30 -19.96
C ILE A 34 0.06 -10.02 -19.37
N GLU A 35 -0.10 -11.30 -19.69
CA GLU A 35 -1.09 -12.16 -19.03
C GLU A 35 -0.78 -12.29 -17.52
N PRO A 36 -1.73 -11.97 -16.62
CA PRO A 36 -1.53 -12.08 -15.18
C PRO A 36 -1.05 -13.49 -14.77
N PHE A 37 0.04 -13.54 -14.00
CA PHE A 37 0.64 -14.82 -13.57
C PHE A 37 0.85 -14.92 -12.05
N PHE A 38 0.47 -13.88 -11.32
CA PHE A 38 0.44 -13.84 -9.87
C PHE A 38 -0.60 -12.83 -9.39
N ASP A 39 -0.94 -12.90 -8.11
CA ASP A 39 -1.95 -12.05 -7.48
C ASP A 39 -1.42 -11.33 -6.22
N THR A 40 -2.32 -10.63 -5.52
CA THR A 40 -1.96 -9.94 -4.27
C THR A 40 -1.62 -10.90 -3.13
N ALA A 41 -2.03 -12.17 -3.17
CA ALA A 41 -1.66 -13.17 -2.18
C ALA A 41 -0.20 -13.63 -2.38
N ASP A 42 0.23 -13.82 -3.62
CA ASP A 42 1.64 -14.06 -3.96
C ASP A 42 2.52 -12.88 -3.50
N ILE A 43 2.07 -11.63 -3.70
CA ILE A 43 2.75 -10.43 -3.16
C ILE A 43 2.89 -10.53 -1.64
N ARG A 44 1.78 -10.74 -0.92
CA ARG A 44 1.79 -10.81 0.57
C ARG A 44 2.74 -11.90 1.08
N ARG A 45 2.85 -13.03 0.39
CA ARG A 45 3.79 -14.13 0.74
C ARG A 45 5.25 -13.72 0.62
N TRP A 46 5.58 -12.84 -0.33
CA TRP A 46 6.95 -12.41 -0.60
C TRP A 46 7.36 -11.13 0.13
N LEU A 47 6.42 -10.26 0.49
CA LEU A 47 6.68 -9.02 1.26
C LEU A 47 7.72 -9.20 2.38
N PRO A 48 7.61 -10.18 3.31
CA PRO A 48 8.55 -10.30 4.43
C PRO A 48 9.95 -10.83 4.05
N LYS A 49 10.16 -11.20 2.78
CA LYS A 49 11.41 -11.82 2.29
C LYS A 49 12.29 -10.86 1.48
N ILE A 50 11.76 -9.68 1.14
CA ILE A 50 12.46 -8.67 0.37
C ILE A 50 12.94 -7.60 1.34
N ASN A 51 14.23 -7.27 1.27
CA ASN A 51 14.86 -6.29 2.15
C ASN A 51 15.57 -5.23 1.29
N GLU A 52 14.78 -4.30 0.77
CA GLU A 52 15.25 -3.18 -0.05
C GLU A 52 14.60 -1.89 0.49
N ASP A 53 15.42 -0.86 0.72
CA ASP A 53 14.97 0.39 1.35
C ASP A 53 14.35 1.38 0.34
N ASN A 54 14.51 1.11 -0.95
CA ASN A 54 13.98 1.94 -2.03
C ASN A 54 12.74 1.27 -2.65
N ASP A 55 11.62 1.98 -2.73
CA ASP A 55 10.35 1.43 -3.21
C ASP A 55 10.43 0.81 -4.61
N LEU A 56 11.22 1.40 -5.52
CA LEU A 56 11.40 0.89 -6.87
C LEU A 56 12.22 -0.41 -6.85
N GLU A 57 13.33 -0.42 -6.14
CA GLU A 57 14.18 -1.62 -6.02
C GLU A 57 13.49 -2.74 -5.23
N PHE A 58 12.71 -2.40 -4.21
CA PHE A 58 11.82 -3.31 -3.50
C PHE A 58 10.84 -3.98 -4.46
N ARG A 59 10.13 -3.19 -5.27
CA ARG A 59 9.17 -3.73 -6.24
C ARG A 59 9.84 -4.58 -7.31
N ARG A 60 11.01 -4.15 -7.78
CA ARG A 60 11.83 -4.89 -8.74
C ARG A 60 12.26 -6.24 -8.17
N ALA A 61 12.76 -6.27 -6.95
CA ALA A 61 13.14 -7.50 -6.27
C ALA A 61 11.93 -8.42 -6.04
N LEU A 62 10.81 -7.86 -5.59
CA LEU A 62 9.56 -8.58 -5.34
C LEU A 62 9.03 -9.26 -6.60
N PHE A 63 8.83 -8.53 -7.70
CA PHE A 63 8.26 -9.08 -8.93
C PHE A 63 9.20 -10.09 -9.60
N ARG A 64 10.52 -9.87 -9.53
CA ARG A 64 11.51 -10.85 -10.01
C ARG A 64 11.49 -12.13 -9.19
N ALA A 65 11.33 -12.04 -7.87
CA ALA A 65 11.24 -13.21 -6.99
C ALA A 65 10.02 -14.06 -7.34
N ILE A 66 8.86 -13.43 -7.54
CA ILE A 66 7.63 -14.12 -7.95
C ILE A 66 7.77 -14.70 -9.36
N ALA A 67 8.31 -13.94 -10.33
CA ALA A 67 8.54 -14.44 -11.69
C ALA A 67 9.46 -15.68 -11.70
N ARG A 68 10.53 -15.66 -10.89
CA ARG A 68 11.43 -16.80 -10.74
C ARG A 68 10.73 -18.03 -10.15
N GLU A 69 9.90 -17.85 -9.12
CA GLU A 69 9.11 -18.94 -8.52
C GLU A 69 8.14 -19.56 -9.53
N LYS A 70 7.49 -18.72 -10.35
CA LYS A 70 6.52 -19.12 -11.37
C LYS A 70 7.16 -19.53 -12.70
N GLN A 71 8.49 -19.60 -12.76
CA GLN A 71 9.27 -19.96 -13.96
C GLN A 71 8.95 -19.07 -15.18
N ARG A 72 8.71 -17.77 -14.93
CA ARG A 72 8.54 -16.75 -15.97
C ARG A 72 9.87 -16.06 -16.29
N ASP A 73 9.93 -15.45 -17.48
CA ASP A 73 11.06 -14.60 -17.86
C ASP A 73 11.18 -13.42 -16.89
N LEU A 74 12.41 -13.11 -16.50
CA LEU A 74 12.71 -11.97 -15.62
C LEU A 74 12.54 -10.62 -16.35
N HIS A 75 12.55 -10.60 -17.69
CA HIS A 75 12.26 -9.39 -18.47
C HIS A 75 10.81 -8.94 -18.26
N ILE A 76 9.87 -9.88 -18.22
CA ILE A 76 8.45 -9.65 -17.93
C ILE A 76 8.28 -8.95 -16.57
N ALA A 77 9.09 -9.32 -15.58
CA ALA A 77 9.06 -8.65 -14.28
C ALA A 77 9.55 -7.20 -14.36
N SER A 78 10.51 -6.88 -15.23
CA SER A 78 10.97 -5.51 -15.42
C SER A 78 9.91 -4.66 -16.12
N ASP A 79 9.31 -5.17 -17.19
CA ASP A 79 8.24 -4.48 -17.91
C ASP A 79 7.04 -4.20 -17.00
N LEU A 80 6.72 -5.17 -16.13
CA LEU A 80 5.66 -5.00 -15.14
C LEU A 80 5.99 -3.96 -14.06
N VAL A 81 7.25 -3.85 -13.62
CA VAL A 81 7.70 -2.81 -12.68
C VAL A 81 7.51 -1.43 -13.30
N ASP A 82 7.92 -1.25 -14.55
CA ASP A 82 7.82 0.03 -15.26
C ASP A 82 6.35 0.40 -15.54
N ALA A 83 5.51 -0.60 -15.77
CA ALA A 83 4.07 -0.41 -15.93
C ALA A 83 3.35 -0.17 -14.60
N TYR A 84 3.88 -0.64 -13.47
CA TYR A 84 3.24 -0.49 -12.16
C TYR A 84 3.29 0.97 -11.68
N ARG A 85 2.14 1.51 -11.29
CA ARG A 85 2.02 2.87 -10.79
C ARG A 85 1.74 2.83 -9.30
N GLU A 86 2.55 3.57 -8.55
CA GLU A 86 2.31 3.74 -7.12
C GLU A 86 0.98 4.45 -6.87
N PRO A 87 0.27 4.07 -5.80
CA PRO A 87 -0.91 4.81 -5.39
C PRO A 87 -0.52 6.23 -5.02
N ASP A 88 -1.35 7.20 -5.44
CA ASP A 88 -1.23 8.58 -4.97
C ASP A 88 -1.57 8.62 -3.47
N PRO A 89 -0.62 8.97 -2.59
CA PRO A 89 -0.83 8.94 -1.14
C PRO A 89 -1.86 9.98 -0.67
N THR A 90 -2.18 10.99 -1.50
CA THR A 90 -3.20 11.99 -1.19
C THR A 90 -4.62 11.53 -1.53
N ARG A 91 -4.74 10.45 -2.31
CA ARG A 91 -6.01 9.95 -2.84
C ARG A 91 -6.53 8.79 -2.00
N VAL A 92 -7.14 9.12 -0.86
CA VAL A 92 -7.75 8.17 0.09
C VAL A 92 -9.17 8.59 0.46
N GLN A 93 -9.99 7.64 0.91
CA GLN A 93 -11.30 7.89 1.50
C GLN A 93 -11.25 7.54 2.98
N PHE A 94 -11.70 8.44 3.85
CA PHE A 94 -11.71 8.19 5.30
C PHE A 94 -12.92 7.31 5.66
N LEU A 95 -12.65 6.22 6.38
CA LEU A 95 -13.65 5.22 6.77
C LEU A 95 -14.52 5.68 7.95
N LEU A 96 -14.01 6.62 8.75
CA LEU A 96 -14.75 7.20 9.86
C LEU A 96 -15.49 8.45 9.40
N GLU A 97 -16.82 8.41 9.53
CA GLU A 97 -17.63 9.61 9.40
C GLU A 97 -17.19 10.67 10.43
N PRO A 98 -16.98 11.94 10.01
CA PRO A 98 -16.62 13.03 10.93
C PRO A 98 -17.68 13.26 12.04
N SER A 99 -18.89 12.72 11.86
CA SER A 99 -20.08 13.00 12.66
C SER A 99 -20.15 12.25 13.99
N LYS A 100 -19.29 11.24 14.24
CA LYS A 100 -19.33 10.45 15.50
C LYS A 100 -18.20 10.71 16.48
N CYS A 101 -17.19 11.51 16.10
CA CYS A 101 -16.18 11.95 17.05
C CYS A 101 -16.73 13.17 17.81
N SER A 102 -17.39 12.94 18.96
CA SER A 102 -17.87 14.02 19.82
C SER A 102 -16.69 14.92 20.15
N LYS A 103 -16.72 16.18 19.71
CA LYS A 103 -15.75 17.21 20.08
C LYS A 103 -15.72 17.34 21.60
N ARG A 104 -14.79 16.65 22.27
CA ARG A 104 -14.54 16.85 23.69
C ARG A 104 -13.14 17.44 23.86
N SER A 105 -13.18 18.75 24.13
CA SER A 105 -12.14 19.60 24.73
C SER A 105 -10.77 19.70 24.04
N ARG A 106 -10.60 20.73 23.20
CA ARG A 106 -9.39 21.56 23.29
C ARG A 106 -9.57 22.46 24.51
N GLN A 107 -8.81 22.22 25.57
CA GLN A 107 -8.54 23.27 26.55
C GLN A 107 -7.43 24.15 25.97
N THR A 108 -7.81 25.32 25.49
CA THR A 108 -6.88 26.43 25.29
C THR A 108 -6.55 26.96 26.67
N THR A 109 -5.36 26.67 27.19
CA THR A 109 -4.79 27.47 28.28
C THR A 109 -4.23 28.73 27.67
N ASP A 110 -5.04 29.79 27.69
CA ASP A 110 -4.53 31.15 27.75
C ASP A 110 -3.81 31.30 29.08
N SER A 111 -2.49 31.41 29.05
CA SER A 111 -1.70 31.92 30.15
C SER A 111 -0.72 32.95 29.61
N VAL A 112 -1.10 34.21 29.81
CA VAL A 112 -0.20 35.35 29.96
C VAL A 112 0.94 34.95 30.89
N TRP A 113 2.19 35.06 30.43
CA TRP A 113 3.32 35.79 31.02
C TRP A 113 4.47 35.83 30.00
#